data_AF-A0A2V9Y2Y5-F1
#
_entry.id   AF-A0A2V9Y2Y5-F1
#
_cell.length_a   1.000
_cell.length_b   1.000
_cell.length_c   1.000
_cell.angle_alpha   90.00
_cell.angle_beta   90.00
_cell.angle_gamma   90.00
#
_symmetry.space_group_name_H-M   'P 1'
#
loop_
_entity.id
_entity.type
_entity.pdbx_description
1 polymer ?
#
loop_
_entity_poly.entity_id
_entity_poly.type
_entity_poly.pdbx_seq_one_letter_code
_entity_poly.pdbx_strand_id
1 'polypeptide(L)'
;MFVLVCLTYVCEYAMEWHRRERLEALVQSIKTLQVGVTSDEEVRALSERYGGHFTPEGTFTEPRTSTYSLGYSSPYIKGADGYHTLPGRRLWIADVELVMRDRRLVRTNIRFMVMRSDGCVLMSGVDVVQRGPSYPPEWASYEVFEPHVTGNPNEGLKVLLSPEATGAERDKAFRINFSCLTALRECRHPCDVLPEAWRDLRARHPGERGDSMDAECRQPGR
;
A
#
# COMPACT_ATOMS: atom_id res chain seq x y z
N MET A 1 23.72 30.24 7.82
CA MET A 1 23.67 28.87 7.28
C MET A 1 22.79 27.94 8.12
N PHE A 2 23.01 27.81 9.44
CA PHE A 2 22.20 26.94 10.32
C PHE A 2 20.68 27.19 10.24
N VAL A 3 20.24 28.45 10.30
CA VAL A 3 18.82 28.81 10.19
C VAL A 3 18.18 28.32 8.90
N LEU A 4 18.88 28.44 7.76
CA LEU A 4 18.37 27.97 6.47
C LEU A 4 18.22 26.44 6.44
N VAL A 5 19.20 25.71 6.97
CA VAL A 5 19.12 24.24 7.08
C VAL A 5 17.95 23.82 7.96
N CYS A 6 17.77 24.46 9.12
CA CYS A 6 16.62 24.17 9.99
C CYS A 6 15.29 24.44 9.31
N LEU A 7 15.16 25.56 8.59
CA LEU A 7 13.94 25.89 7.85
C LEU A 7 13.65 24.86 6.75
N THR A 8 14.66 24.44 5.98
CA THR A 8 14.50 23.36 5.00
C THR A 8 14.01 22.08 5.66
N TYR A 9 14.62 21.64 6.78
CA TYR A 9 14.19 20.44 7.49
C TYR A 9 12.75 20.50 8.01
N VAL A 10 12.33 21.66 8.53
CA VAL A 10 10.95 21.88 9.01
C VAL A 10 9.96 21.84 7.84
N CYS A 11 10.28 22.49 6.72
CA CYS A 11 9.44 22.45 5.52
C CYS A 11 9.30 21.02 4.98
N GLU A 12 10.39 20.27 4.89
CA GLU A 12 10.38 18.87 4.45
C GLU A 12 9.55 17.98 5.39
N TYR A 13 9.70 18.15 6.71
CA TYR A 13 8.87 17.43 7.69
C TYR A 13 7.38 17.75 7.52
N ALA A 14 7.04 19.03 7.36
CA ALA A 14 5.66 19.46 7.15
C ALA A 14 5.08 18.91 5.83
N MET A 15 5.88 18.86 4.76
CA MET A 15 5.47 18.26 3.48
C MET A 15 5.24 16.74 3.61
N GLU A 16 6.14 16.01 4.27
CA GLU A 16 5.96 14.57 4.51
C GLU A 16 4.71 14.29 5.34
N TRP A 17 4.49 15.06 6.41
CA TRP A 17 3.29 14.95 7.24
C TRP A 17 2.02 15.20 6.41
N HIS A 18 2.01 16.25 5.61
CA HIS A 18 0.88 16.57 4.73
C HIS A 18 0.63 15.46 3.70
N ARG A 19 1.66 14.91 3.07
CA ARG A 19 1.54 13.78 2.13
C ARG A 19 0.96 12.54 2.82
N ARG A 20 1.38 12.26 4.05
CA ARG A 20 0.83 11.16 4.87
C ARG A 20 -0.65 11.35 5.15
N GLU A 21 -1.08 12.55 5.59
CA GLU A 21 -2.50 12.84 5.81
C GLU A 21 -3.33 12.71 4.53
N ARG A 22 -2.78 13.18 3.39
CA ARG A 22 -3.41 13.04 2.08
C ARG A 22 -3.54 11.59 1.64
N LEU A 23 -2.52 10.77 1.90
CA LEU A 23 -2.52 9.34 1.65
C LEU A 23 -3.56 8.62 2.53
N GLU A 24 -3.64 8.95 3.82
CA GLU A 24 -4.64 8.38 4.72
C GLU A 24 -6.06 8.71 4.25
N ALA A 25 -6.32 9.97 3.87
CA ALA A 25 -7.60 10.38 3.29
C ALA A 25 -7.92 9.67 1.96
N LEU A 26 -6.92 9.46 1.10
CA LEU A 26 -7.06 8.69 -0.14
C LEU A 26 -7.46 7.24 0.18
N VAL A 27 -6.77 6.58 1.11
CA VAL A 27 -7.06 5.20 1.53
C VAL A 27 -8.48 5.08 2.10
N GLN A 28 -8.92 6.02 2.94
CA GLN A 28 -10.30 6.04 3.42
C GLN A 28 -11.32 6.24 2.28
N SER A 29 -11.00 7.06 1.29
CA SER A 29 -11.85 7.24 0.11
C SER A 29 -11.95 5.94 -0.71
N ILE A 30 -10.82 5.27 -0.94
CA ILE A 30 -10.75 4.01 -1.69
C ILE A 30 -11.53 2.90 -0.99
N LYS A 31 -11.48 2.83 0.34
CA LYS A 31 -12.23 1.85 1.14
C LYS A 31 -13.74 1.88 0.86
N THR A 32 -14.28 3.03 0.47
CA THR A 32 -15.71 3.19 0.14
C THR A 32 -16.07 2.72 -1.27
N LEU A 33 -15.07 2.53 -2.14
CA LEU A 33 -15.30 2.05 -3.50
C LEU A 33 -15.75 0.58 -3.50
N GLN A 34 -16.59 0.26 -4.46
CA GLN A 34 -17.15 -1.07 -4.62
C GLN A 34 -16.84 -1.58 -6.02
N VAL A 35 -16.00 -2.62 -6.07
CA VAL A 35 -15.70 -3.35 -7.31
C VAL A 35 -17.00 -3.88 -7.92
N GLY A 36 -17.17 -3.68 -9.23
CA GLY A 36 -18.37 -4.01 -10.01
C GLY A 36 -19.45 -2.93 -9.98
N VAL A 37 -19.41 -2.00 -9.01
CA VAL A 37 -20.45 -0.98 -8.80
C VAL A 37 -19.95 0.41 -9.16
N THR A 38 -18.79 0.82 -8.64
CA THR A 38 -18.23 2.16 -8.83
C THR A 38 -18.01 2.47 -10.32
N SER A 39 -18.48 3.63 -10.77
CA SER A 39 -18.40 4.06 -12.16
C SER A 39 -17.06 4.73 -12.52
N ASP A 40 -16.78 4.87 -13.81
CA ASP A 40 -15.61 5.60 -14.31
C ASP A 40 -15.62 7.07 -13.91
N GLU A 41 -16.79 7.72 -13.89
CA GLU A 41 -16.92 9.10 -13.46
C GLU A 41 -16.54 9.29 -11.98
N GLU A 42 -16.97 8.36 -11.11
CA GLU A 42 -16.61 8.37 -9.68
C GLU A 42 -15.10 8.16 -9.48
N VAL A 43 -14.50 7.21 -10.20
CA VAL A 43 -13.06 6.94 -10.14
C VAL A 43 -12.24 8.11 -10.69
N ARG A 44 -12.68 8.72 -11.79
CA ARG A 44 -12.04 9.90 -12.36
C ARG A 44 -12.08 11.08 -11.39
N ALA A 45 -13.24 11.36 -10.79
CA ALA A 45 -13.38 12.43 -9.81
C ALA A 45 -12.49 12.19 -8.57
N LEU A 46 -12.36 10.94 -8.13
CA LEU A 46 -11.41 10.56 -7.08
C LEU A 46 -9.96 10.80 -7.53
N SER A 47 -9.60 10.35 -8.73
CA SER A 47 -8.26 10.53 -9.31
C SER A 47 -7.87 12.01 -9.38
N GLU A 48 -8.73 12.87 -9.94
CA GLU A 48 -8.50 14.31 -10.04
C GLU A 48 -8.32 14.95 -8.66
N ARG A 49 -9.14 14.57 -7.67
CA ARG A 49 -9.05 15.08 -6.29
C ARG A 49 -7.69 14.81 -5.63
N TYR A 50 -7.07 13.68 -5.97
CA TYR A 50 -5.80 13.23 -5.38
C TYR A 50 -4.60 13.33 -6.33
N GLY A 51 -4.74 14.00 -7.48
CA GLY A 51 -3.63 14.22 -8.42
C GLY A 51 -3.18 12.96 -9.16
N GLY A 52 -4.08 12.00 -9.40
CA GLY A 52 -3.79 10.77 -10.12
C GLY A 52 -3.58 10.97 -11.62
N HIS A 53 -2.92 9.99 -12.23
CA HIS A 53 -2.66 9.91 -13.66
C HIS A 53 -3.56 8.87 -14.32
N PHE A 54 -4.15 9.24 -15.45
CA PHE A 54 -4.95 8.34 -16.27
C PHE A 54 -4.09 7.74 -17.38
N THR A 55 -4.04 6.41 -17.45
CA THR A 55 -3.44 5.70 -18.57
C THR A 55 -4.56 5.11 -19.42
N PRO A 56 -4.78 5.63 -20.65
CA PRO A 56 -5.76 5.07 -21.56
C PRO A 56 -5.35 3.67 -22.03
N GLU A 57 -6.33 2.93 -22.56
CA GLU A 57 -6.18 1.57 -23.08
C GLU A 57 -4.92 1.35 -23.94
N GLY A 58 -4.28 0.19 -23.72
CA GLY A 58 -3.36 -0.38 -24.68
C GLY A 58 -4.13 -0.83 -25.92
N THR A 59 -3.65 -0.44 -27.10
CA THR A 59 -4.30 -0.75 -28.37
C THR A 59 -4.09 -2.23 -28.72
N PHE A 60 -5.16 -3.04 -28.75
CA PHE A 60 -5.63 -3.78 -29.96
C PHE A 60 -6.46 -5.07 -29.75
N THR A 61 -6.51 -5.75 -28.59
CA THR A 61 -7.19 -7.07 -28.55
C THR A 61 -7.92 -7.47 -27.26
N GLU A 62 -7.89 -6.66 -26.20
CA GLU A 62 -8.55 -7.00 -24.92
C GLU A 62 -9.75 -6.08 -24.63
N PRO A 63 -10.71 -6.52 -23.78
CA PRO A 63 -11.77 -5.65 -23.31
C PRO A 63 -11.21 -4.32 -22.81
N ARG A 64 -11.96 -3.24 -23.07
CA ARG A 64 -11.63 -1.86 -22.77
C ARG A 64 -11.23 -1.69 -21.31
N THR A 65 -9.92 -1.69 -21.04
CA THR A 65 -9.34 -1.55 -19.71
C THR A 65 -8.56 -0.25 -19.60
N SER A 66 -8.92 0.56 -18.61
CA SER A 66 -8.19 1.78 -18.29
C SER A 66 -7.71 1.74 -16.85
N THR A 67 -6.59 2.41 -16.59
CA THR A 67 -5.96 2.41 -15.27
C THR A 67 -5.78 3.83 -14.79
N TYR A 68 -6.25 4.10 -13.58
CA TYR A 68 -5.94 5.32 -12.84
C TYR A 68 -4.87 4.97 -11.80
N SER A 69 -3.75 5.67 -11.86
CA SER A 69 -2.62 5.51 -10.93
C SER A 69 -2.52 6.74 -10.05
N LEU A 70 -2.58 6.55 -8.74
CA LEU A 70 -2.38 7.61 -7.76
C LEU A 70 -1.23 7.19 -6.84
N GLY A 71 -0.50 8.14 -6.30
CA GLY A 71 0.54 7.77 -5.35
C GLY A 71 1.10 8.95 -4.58
N TYR A 72 1.70 8.60 -3.44
CA TYR A 72 2.45 9.51 -2.60
C TYR A 72 3.78 8.85 -2.27
N SER A 73 4.83 9.65 -2.15
CA SER A 73 6.14 9.16 -1.72
C SER A 73 6.82 10.19 -0.83
N SER A 74 7.77 9.72 -0.01
CA SER A 74 8.76 10.60 0.62
C SER A 74 9.55 11.34 -0.47
N PRO A 75 10.00 12.58 -0.23
CA PRO A 75 10.97 13.23 -1.11
C PRO A 75 12.21 12.35 -1.32
N TYR A 76 12.57 12.12 -2.58
CA TYR A 76 13.78 11.38 -2.94
C TYR A 76 14.43 11.97 -4.20
N ILE A 77 15.72 11.70 -4.34
CA ILE A 77 16.51 11.99 -5.54
C ILE A 77 16.83 10.66 -6.20
N LYS A 78 16.51 10.54 -7.49
CA LYS A 78 16.91 9.38 -8.29
C LYS A 78 18.29 9.63 -8.89
N GLY A 79 19.28 8.86 -8.45
CA GLY A 79 20.65 8.82 -8.99
C GLY A 79 20.85 7.64 -9.94
N ALA A 80 22.06 7.51 -10.49
CA ALA A 80 22.45 6.38 -11.32
C ALA A 80 22.56 5.07 -10.51
N ASP A 81 22.85 5.19 -9.23
CA ASP A 81 23.08 4.12 -8.25
C ASP A 81 21.84 3.79 -7.41
N GLY A 82 20.75 4.54 -7.53
CA GLY A 82 19.50 4.24 -6.85
C GLY A 82 18.70 5.46 -6.41
N TYR A 83 17.95 5.30 -5.32
CA TYR A 83 17.10 6.33 -4.74
C TYR A 83 17.72 6.82 -3.44
N HIS A 84 17.85 8.14 -3.30
CA HIS A 84 18.47 8.78 -2.14
C HIS A 84 17.46 9.67 -1.44
N THR A 85 17.47 9.68 -0.10
CA THR A 85 16.62 10.56 0.72
C THR A 85 17.49 11.45 1.60
N LEU A 86 16.90 12.45 2.24
CA LEU A 86 17.62 13.29 3.20
C LEU A 86 18.09 12.46 4.41
N PRO A 87 19.20 12.82 5.07
CA PRO A 87 19.67 12.13 6.27
C PRO A 87 18.58 11.98 7.33
N GLY A 88 18.46 10.77 7.89
CA GLY A 88 17.43 10.44 8.88
C GLY A 88 16.02 10.24 8.32
N ARG A 89 15.81 10.42 7.01
CA ARG A 89 14.57 10.05 6.32
C ARG A 89 14.66 8.66 5.73
N ARG A 90 13.51 8.15 5.34
CA ARG A 90 13.37 6.83 4.74
C ARG A 90 12.54 6.96 3.48
N LEU A 91 12.93 6.18 2.47
CA LEU A 91 12.15 6.10 1.25
C LEU A 91 10.89 5.28 1.54
N TRP A 92 9.74 5.91 1.40
CA TRP A 92 8.47 5.21 1.31
C TRP A 92 7.72 5.64 0.06
N ILE A 93 7.00 4.70 -0.52
CA ILE A 93 6.15 4.90 -1.70
C ILE A 93 4.83 4.20 -1.41
N ALA A 94 3.73 4.90 -1.65
CA ALA A 94 2.40 4.36 -1.61
C ALA A 94 1.77 4.57 -2.98
N ASP A 95 1.47 3.47 -3.67
CA ASP A 95 0.87 3.47 -5.01
C ASP A 95 -0.53 2.86 -4.93
N VAL A 96 -1.45 3.45 -5.68
CA VAL A 96 -2.82 3.00 -5.84
C VAL A 96 -3.09 2.83 -7.33
N GLU A 97 -3.55 1.65 -7.71
CA GLU A 97 -4.05 1.38 -9.06
C GLU A 97 -5.55 1.07 -8.98
N LEU A 98 -6.34 1.82 -9.74
CA LEU A 98 -7.77 1.59 -9.94
C LEU A 98 -7.96 1.17 -11.40
N VAL A 99 -8.31 -0.10 -11.60
CA VAL A 99 -8.47 -0.69 -12.93
C VAL A 99 -9.95 -0.72 -13.26
N MET A 100 -10.29 -0.11 -14.39
CA MET A 100 -11.62 -0.08 -14.94
C MET A 100 -11.74 -1.11 -16.06
N ARG A 101 -12.92 -1.71 -16.20
CA ARG A 101 -13.33 -2.47 -17.39
C ARG A 101 -14.78 -2.17 -17.68
N ASP A 102 -15.12 -1.90 -18.93
CA ASP A 102 -16.49 -1.59 -19.35
C ASP A 102 -17.15 -0.49 -18.49
N ARG A 103 -16.36 0.54 -18.15
CA ARG A 103 -16.75 1.69 -17.29
C ARG A 103 -17.09 1.35 -15.84
N ARG A 104 -16.70 0.17 -15.35
CA ARG A 104 -16.85 -0.26 -13.95
C ARG A 104 -15.50 -0.60 -13.33
N LEU A 105 -15.33 -0.26 -12.06
CA LEU A 105 -14.14 -0.60 -11.29
C LEU A 105 -14.06 -2.14 -11.14
N VAL A 106 -13.03 -2.78 -11.66
CA VAL A 106 -12.84 -4.24 -11.55
C VAL A 106 -11.76 -4.65 -10.56
N ARG A 107 -10.84 -3.72 -10.26
CA ARG A 107 -9.76 -3.95 -9.29
C ARG A 107 -9.31 -2.65 -8.65
N THR A 108 -9.01 -2.75 -7.37
CA THR A 108 -8.27 -1.77 -6.59
C THR A 108 -7.03 -2.46 -6.05
N ASN A 109 -5.84 -1.90 -6.28
CA ASN A 109 -4.58 -2.34 -5.69
C ASN A 109 -4.00 -1.15 -4.92
N ILE A 110 -3.73 -1.33 -3.64
CA ILE A 110 -2.97 -0.37 -2.83
C ILE A 110 -1.67 -1.07 -2.45
N ARG A 111 -0.53 -0.44 -2.69
CA ARG A 111 0.79 -0.95 -2.37
C ARG A 111 1.56 0.08 -1.57
N PHE A 112 2.20 -0.39 -0.52
CA PHE A 112 3.15 0.35 0.29
C PHE A 112 4.51 -0.30 0.13
N MET A 113 5.51 0.49 -0.17
CA MET A 113 6.91 0.08 -0.23
C MET A 113 7.69 0.97 0.73
N VAL A 114 8.45 0.36 1.65
CA VAL A 114 9.33 1.07 2.58
C VAL A 114 10.72 0.48 2.47
N MET A 115 11.71 1.34 2.24
CA MET A 115 13.12 0.93 2.24
C MET A 115 13.70 1.13 3.63
N ARG A 116 14.12 0.02 4.26
CA ARG A 116 14.79 0.02 5.55
C ARG A 116 16.24 0.48 5.42
N SER A 117 16.82 0.85 6.56
CA SER A 117 18.22 1.28 6.64
C SER A 117 19.24 0.18 6.27
N ASP A 118 18.87 -1.09 6.37
CA ASP A 118 19.67 -2.25 5.96
C ASP A 118 19.50 -2.64 4.48
N GLY A 119 18.72 -1.87 3.71
CA GLY A 119 18.44 -2.13 2.31
C GLY A 119 17.32 -3.14 2.06
N CYS A 120 16.69 -3.70 3.10
CA CYS A 120 15.50 -4.54 2.96
C CYS A 120 14.30 -3.70 2.50
N VAL A 121 13.51 -4.24 1.58
CA VAL A 121 12.27 -3.60 1.11
C VAL A 121 11.08 -4.27 1.77
N LEU A 122 10.33 -3.52 2.56
CA LEU A 122 9.04 -3.95 3.08
C LEU A 122 7.97 -3.66 2.03
N MET A 123 7.24 -4.68 1.62
CA MET A 123 6.11 -4.56 0.71
C MET A 123 4.83 -4.92 1.47
N SER A 124 3.86 -4.03 1.47
CA SER A 124 2.55 -4.28 2.05
C SER A 124 1.47 -3.86 1.09
N GLY A 125 0.33 -4.54 1.05
CA GLY A 125 -0.71 -4.14 0.12
C GLY A 125 -2.07 -4.74 0.35
N VAL A 126 -3.07 -4.09 -0.24
CA VAL A 126 -4.48 -4.49 -0.20
C VAL A 126 -4.99 -4.53 -1.63
N ASP A 127 -5.47 -5.70 -2.05
CA ASP A 127 -6.10 -5.91 -3.36
C ASP A 127 -7.58 -6.18 -3.15
N VAL A 128 -8.44 -5.35 -3.72
CA VAL A 128 -9.87 -5.64 -3.86
C VAL A 128 -10.10 -6.04 -5.32
N VAL A 129 -10.48 -7.29 -5.55
CA VAL A 129 -10.56 -7.86 -6.90
C VAL A 129 -11.85 -8.64 -7.07
N GLN A 130 -12.49 -8.51 -8.23
CA GLN A 130 -13.55 -9.44 -8.59
C GLN A 130 -12.96 -10.84 -8.74
N ARG A 131 -13.67 -11.87 -8.25
CA ARG A 131 -13.25 -13.26 -8.46
C ARG A 131 -13.04 -13.51 -9.95
N GLY A 132 -11.86 -14.03 -10.29
CA GLY A 132 -11.45 -14.29 -11.66
C GLY A 132 -10.56 -15.52 -11.72
N PRO A 133 -10.23 -16.00 -12.93
CA PRO A 133 -9.49 -17.25 -13.13
C PRO A 133 -8.07 -17.23 -12.55
N SER A 134 -7.52 -16.05 -12.26
CA SER A 134 -6.20 -15.87 -11.65
C SER A 134 -6.16 -16.13 -10.14
N TYR A 135 -7.32 -16.30 -9.49
CA TYR A 135 -7.41 -16.58 -8.05
C TYR A 135 -8.01 -17.98 -7.82
N PRO A 136 -7.53 -18.73 -6.82
CA PRO A 136 -8.08 -20.04 -6.51
C PRO A 136 -9.60 -19.95 -6.32
N PRO A 137 -10.43 -20.82 -6.90
CA PRO A 137 -11.89 -20.72 -6.79
C PRO A 137 -12.39 -20.79 -5.33
N GLU A 138 -11.57 -21.34 -4.44
CA GLU A 138 -11.85 -21.61 -3.04
C GLU A 138 -11.35 -20.54 -2.06
N TRP A 139 -10.83 -19.41 -2.55
CA TRP A 139 -10.38 -18.35 -1.64
C TRP A 139 -11.55 -17.67 -0.90
N ALA A 140 -11.34 -17.45 0.39
CA ALA A 140 -12.26 -16.74 1.26
C ALA A 140 -12.47 -15.29 0.80
N SER A 141 -13.54 -14.64 1.25
CA SER A 141 -13.76 -13.20 0.99
C SER A 141 -12.62 -12.31 1.52
N TYR A 142 -11.85 -12.81 2.48
CA TYR A 142 -10.69 -12.16 3.07
C TYR A 142 -9.53 -13.14 3.24
N GLU A 143 -8.44 -12.86 2.55
CA GLU A 143 -7.21 -13.64 2.62
C GLU A 143 -6.01 -12.76 2.92
N VAL A 144 -5.13 -13.24 3.80
CA VAL A 144 -3.85 -12.61 4.10
C VAL A 144 -2.78 -13.63 3.86
N PHE A 145 -1.70 -13.23 3.17
CA PHE A 145 -0.57 -14.09 2.87
C PHE A 145 0.71 -13.28 2.70
N GLU A 146 1.84 -13.96 2.80
CA GLU A 146 3.16 -13.40 2.52
C GLU A 146 3.53 -13.75 1.08
N PRO A 147 3.59 -12.78 0.16
CA PRO A 147 4.00 -13.07 -1.21
C PRO A 147 5.44 -13.55 -1.20
N HIS A 148 5.69 -14.70 -1.83
CA HIS A 148 7.06 -15.10 -2.15
C HIS A 148 7.57 -14.19 -3.28
N VAL A 149 8.60 -13.40 -3.00
CA VAL A 149 9.23 -12.54 -4.00
C VAL A 149 10.66 -13.02 -4.21
N THR A 150 10.96 -13.45 -5.44
CA THR A 150 12.31 -13.80 -5.86
C THR A 150 13.12 -12.52 -6.13
N GLY A 151 14.28 -12.33 -5.49
CA GLY A 151 15.16 -11.19 -5.74
C GLY A 151 15.79 -10.62 -4.47
N ASN A 152 15.89 -9.28 -4.41
CA ASN A 152 16.40 -8.53 -3.25
C ASN A 152 15.70 -8.96 -1.94
N PRO A 153 16.39 -8.87 -0.78
CA PRO A 153 15.76 -9.18 0.50
C PRO A 153 14.53 -8.29 0.69
N ASN A 154 13.38 -8.92 0.75
CA ASN A 154 12.11 -8.26 0.95
C ASN A 154 11.28 -9.04 1.95
N GLU A 155 10.43 -8.32 2.68
CA GLU A 155 9.41 -8.88 3.53
C GLU A 155 8.07 -8.38 3.00
N GLY A 156 7.13 -9.29 2.79
CA GLY A 156 5.88 -9.01 2.11
C GLY A 156 4.68 -9.36 2.97
N LEU A 157 3.67 -8.50 3.01
CA LEU A 157 2.34 -8.87 3.49
C LEU A 157 1.27 -8.35 2.55
N LYS A 158 0.42 -9.24 2.06
CA LYS A 158 -0.65 -8.87 1.14
C LYS A 158 -1.99 -9.33 1.69
N VAL A 159 -2.97 -8.44 1.58
CA VAL A 159 -4.37 -8.71 1.86
C VAL A 159 -5.11 -8.75 0.53
N LEU A 160 -5.93 -9.77 0.35
CA LEU A 160 -6.82 -9.94 -0.78
C LEU A 160 -8.25 -9.92 -0.27
N LEU A 161 -9.09 -9.10 -0.90
CA LEU A 161 -10.50 -8.90 -0.58
C LEU A 161 -11.35 -9.19 -1.80
N SER A 162 -12.38 -10.01 -1.61
CA SER A 162 -13.44 -10.16 -2.61
C SER A 162 -14.46 -9.02 -2.47
N PRO A 163 -15.29 -8.75 -3.50
CA PRO A 163 -16.34 -7.74 -3.40
C PRO A 163 -17.34 -8.05 -2.27
N GLU A 164 -17.53 -9.34 -1.96
CA GLU A 164 -18.42 -9.86 -0.92
C GLU A 164 -17.85 -9.77 0.51
N ALA A 165 -16.61 -9.29 0.67
CA ALA A 165 -16.01 -9.11 1.99
C ALA A 165 -16.87 -8.21 2.88
N THR A 166 -17.07 -8.67 4.11
CA THR A 166 -17.85 -7.99 5.14
C THR A 166 -17.23 -6.64 5.50
N GLY A 167 -18.02 -5.75 6.11
CA GLY A 167 -17.52 -4.48 6.63
C GLY A 167 -16.34 -4.65 7.60
N ALA A 168 -16.40 -5.68 8.47
CA ALA A 168 -15.34 -5.97 9.42
C ALA A 168 -14.03 -6.43 8.74
N GLU A 169 -14.12 -7.28 7.71
CA GLU A 169 -12.95 -7.71 6.92
C GLU A 169 -12.31 -6.53 6.17
N ARG A 170 -13.14 -5.67 5.55
CA ARG A 170 -12.67 -4.43 4.92
C ARG A 170 -12.02 -3.49 5.93
N ASP A 171 -12.63 -3.32 7.10
CA ASP A 171 -12.08 -2.46 8.17
C ASP A 171 -10.70 -2.94 8.62
N LYS A 172 -10.51 -4.26 8.77
CA LYS A 172 -9.21 -4.84 9.11
C LYS A 172 -8.17 -4.64 8.00
N ALA A 173 -8.54 -4.96 6.76
CA ALA A 173 -7.66 -4.85 5.60
C ALA A 173 -7.14 -3.42 5.39
N PHE A 174 -8.01 -2.43 5.60
CA PHE A 174 -7.69 -1.00 5.43
C PHE A 174 -7.17 -0.34 6.72
N ARG A 175 -6.94 -1.09 7.81
CA ARG A 175 -6.31 -0.56 9.03
C ARG A 175 -4.80 -0.51 8.87
N ILE A 176 -4.36 0.39 8.00
CA ILE A 176 -2.96 0.69 7.73
C ILE A 176 -2.43 1.63 8.81
N ASN A 177 -1.27 1.31 9.36
CA ASN A 177 -0.57 2.18 10.28
C ASN A 177 0.40 3.10 9.53
N PHE A 178 -0.03 4.33 9.27
CA PHE A 178 0.79 5.33 8.60
C PHE A 178 1.86 5.96 9.51
N SER A 179 1.85 5.71 10.83
CA SER A 179 2.75 6.38 11.75
C SER A 179 4.20 6.01 11.49
N CYS A 180 4.49 4.74 11.16
CA CYS A 180 5.86 4.29 10.92
C CYS A 180 6.47 4.81 9.61
N LEU A 181 5.64 5.29 8.67
CA LEU A 181 6.11 5.86 7.39
C LEU A 181 6.83 7.20 7.57
N THR A 182 6.42 7.99 8.56
CA THR A 182 6.97 9.34 8.82
C THR A 182 7.60 9.48 10.19
N ALA A 183 7.59 8.44 11.02
CA ALA A 183 8.23 8.46 12.33
C ALA A 183 9.76 8.48 12.20
N LEU A 184 10.42 8.94 13.27
CA LEU A 184 11.88 8.81 13.40
C LEU A 184 12.33 7.35 13.50
N ARG A 185 11.45 6.46 14.00
CA ARG A 185 11.64 5.01 13.98
C ARG A 185 11.08 4.47 12.67
N GLU A 186 11.89 3.72 11.94
CA GLU A 186 11.47 3.08 10.69
C GLU A 186 10.47 1.95 10.93
N CYS A 187 9.58 1.70 9.95
CA CYS A 187 8.87 0.43 9.87
C CYS A 187 9.94 -0.67 9.73
N ARG A 188 9.92 -1.66 10.62
CA ARG A 188 10.87 -2.78 10.60
C ARG A 188 10.30 -3.99 9.92
N HIS A 189 9.00 -4.21 10.06
CA HIS A 189 8.32 -5.38 9.55
C HIS A 189 7.00 -5.03 8.86
N PRO A 190 6.46 -5.92 8.01
CA PRO A 190 5.13 -5.73 7.42
C PRO A 190 4.01 -5.58 8.48
N CYS A 191 4.20 -6.16 9.66
CA CYS A 191 3.27 -6.01 10.79
C CYS A 191 3.18 -4.57 11.33
N ASP A 192 4.21 -3.74 11.13
CA ASP A 192 4.17 -2.33 11.51
C ASP A 192 3.27 -1.52 10.59
N VAL A 193 3.09 -1.97 9.34
CA VAL A 193 2.26 -1.32 8.31
C VAL A 193 0.83 -1.84 8.34
N LEU A 194 0.64 -3.16 8.48
CA LEU A 194 -0.65 -3.84 8.44
C LEU A 194 -0.85 -4.74 9.68
N PRO A 195 -0.97 -4.16 10.89
CA PRO A 195 -0.92 -4.91 12.15
C PRO A 195 -2.08 -5.89 12.35
N GLU A 196 -3.29 -5.54 11.92
CA GLU A 196 -4.46 -6.43 12.06
C GLU A 196 -4.39 -7.61 11.08
N ALA A 197 -4.01 -7.36 9.83
CA ALA A 197 -3.83 -8.42 8.84
C ALA A 197 -2.73 -9.40 9.26
N TRP A 198 -1.64 -8.89 9.82
CA TRP A 198 -0.57 -9.71 10.38
C TRP A 198 -1.07 -10.60 11.52
N ARG A 199 -1.89 -10.07 12.42
CA ARG A 199 -2.48 -10.85 13.51
C ARG A 199 -3.34 -12.00 12.98
N ASP A 200 -4.14 -11.74 11.95
CA ASP A 200 -4.99 -12.75 11.32
C ASP A 200 -4.15 -13.81 10.59
N LEU A 201 -3.05 -13.43 9.92
CA LEU A 201 -2.11 -14.38 9.30
C LEU A 201 -1.53 -15.36 10.33
N ARG A 202 -1.01 -14.84 11.46
CA ARG A 202 -0.43 -15.69 12.51
C ARG A 202 -1.45 -16.62 13.14
N ALA A 203 -2.69 -16.18 13.29
CA ALA A 203 -3.75 -17.01 13.83
C ALA A 203 -4.08 -18.21 12.91
N ARG A 204 -3.88 -18.08 11.59
CA ARG A 204 -4.07 -19.16 10.60
C ARG A 204 -2.91 -20.15 10.54
N HIS A 205 -1.69 -19.70 10.82
CA HIS A 205 -0.48 -20.51 10.72
C HIS A 205 0.33 -20.54 12.03
N PRO A 206 -0.22 -21.11 13.11
CA PRO A 206 0.51 -21.22 14.37
C PRO A 206 1.75 -22.13 14.20
N GLY A 207 2.95 -21.56 14.30
CA GLY A 207 4.21 -22.30 14.43
C GLY A 207 4.94 -22.71 13.14
N GLU A 208 4.41 -22.43 11.94
CA GLU A 208 5.01 -22.94 10.69
C GLU A 208 6.02 -21.99 10.02
N ARG A 209 6.08 -20.70 10.37
CA ARG A 209 7.01 -19.73 9.76
C ARG A 209 7.32 -18.49 10.60
N GLY A 210 6.39 -18.10 11.48
CA GLY A 210 6.48 -16.87 12.29
C GLY A 210 7.38 -16.93 13.54
N ASP A 211 8.28 -17.91 13.67
CA ASP A 211 9.13 -18.01 14.87
C ASP A 211 10.50 -17.36 14.68
N SER A 212 11.02 -17.31 13.44
CA SER A 212 12.33 -16.71 13.15
C SER A 212 12.27 -15.26 12.67
N MET A 213 11.18 -14.82 12.02
CA MET A 213 11.02 -13.43 11.55
C MET A 213 10.14 -12.56 12.48
N ASP A 214 9.38 -13.14 13.43
CA ASP A 214 8.33 -12.40 14.16
C ASP A 214 8.67 -12.04 15.61
N ALA A 215 9.89 -12.26 16.10
CA ALA A 215 10.19 -11.97 17.51
C ALA A 215 9.84 -10.51 17.87
N GLU A 216 10.10 -9.57 16.95
CA GLU A 216 9.76 -8.15 17.12
C GLU A 216 8.25 -7.89 16.93
N CYS A 217 7.58 -8.56 15.97
CA CYS A 217 6.13 -8.45 15.77
C CYS A 217 5.27 -9.11 16.87
N ARG A 218 5.87 -9.81 17.84
CA ARG A 218 5.14 -10.39 19.01
C ARG A 218 4.87 -9.39 20.11
N GLN A 219 5.64 -8.29 20.19
CA GLN A 219 5.50 -7.29 21.23
C GLN A 219 5.11 -5.93 20.63
N PRO A 220 3.82 -5.72 20.30
CA PRO A 220 3.38 -4.40 19.86
C PRO A 220 3.54 -3.40 21.03
N GLY A 221 4.54 -2.51 20.94
CA GLY A 221 4.63 -1.32 21.80
C GLY A 221 5.76 -1.24 22.84
N ARG A 222 7.03 -1.48 22.45
CA ARG A 222 8.19 -0.98 23.22
C ARG A 222 8.79 0.29 22.63
#